data_AF-A0A7S2L9T6-F1
#
_entry.id   AF-A0A7S2L9T6-F1
#
_cell.length_a   1.000
_cell.length_b   1.000
_cell.length_c   1.000
_cell.angle_alpha   90.00
_cell.angle_beta   90.00
_cell.angle_gamma   90.00
#
_symmetry.space_group_name_H-M   'P 1'
#
loop_
_entity.id
_entity.type
_entity.pdbx_description
1 polymer ?
#
loop_
_entity_poly.entity_id
_entity_poly.type
_entity_poly.pdbx_seq_one_letter_code
_entity_poly.pdbx_strand_id
1 'polypeptide(L)'
;TPAAPGRGAPPPAVAAVAEGVGAPAAGEPAPEPSTEDEAAAFAAELDGELSVSAEPLIPVCLCSRKRPNKMDSPMRHRHARKGIKLDFKLWSCVEPTLRYLRKVQAVEKLDGHVWLNADVFAGPGSLLTPLDARNFVRLCAELAPNAVLSLGWGATVLSTHRRYTHEMIQHMIELCMCPLIEHSLPSAHGASGDH
;
A
#
# COMPACT_ATOMS: atom_id res chain seq x y z
N THR A 1 -4.87 -26.94 66.09
CA THR A 1 -4.80 -28.38 66.37
C THR A 1 -5.02 -29.12 65.05
N PRO A 2 -4.08 -29.96 64.61
CA PRO A 2 -4.06 -30.57 63.27
C PRO A 2 -4.59 -32.01 63.28
N ALA A 3 -5.04 -32.54 62.14
CA ALA A 3 -5.20 -33.97 61.90
C ALA A 3 -5.00 -34.31 60.41
N ALA A 4 -3.73 -34.62 60.10
CA ALA A 4 -3.16 -35.78 59.41
C ALA A 4 -3.96 -36.63 58.35
N PRO A 5 -3.22 -37.37 57.49
CA PRO A 5 -3.62 -37.74 56.13
C PRO A 5 -3.84 -39.26 55.90
N GLY A 6 -4.40 -39.62 54.75
CA GLY A 6 -4.54 -41.00 54.27
C GLY A 6 -3.53 -41.35 53.15
N ARG A 7 -2.66 -42.32 53.45
CA ARG A 7 -1.85 -43.17 52.54
C ARG A 7 -2.79 -44.07 51.70
N GLY A 8 -2.49 -44.68 50.55
CA GLY A 8 -1.30 -44.87 49.72
C GLY A 8 -1.52 -46.07 48.75
N ALA A 9 -0.78 -46.07 47.62
CA ALA A 9 -0.32 -47.20 46.76
C ALA A 9 -1.34 -48.03 45.93
N PRO A 10 -0.91 -48.82 44.90
CA PRO A 10 0.26 -48.76 43.98
C PRO A 10 -0.13 -48.89 42.47
N PRO A 11 0.81 -48.85 41.50
CA PRO A 11 0.52 -49.11 40.08
C PRO A 11 0.87 -50.54 39.63
N PRO A 12 0.17 -51.07 38.61
CA PRO A 12 0.75 -52.03 37.67
C PRO A 12 0.41 -51.63 36.21
N ALA A 13 0.96 -52.16 35.13
CA ALA A 13 2.14 -52.93 34.79
C ALA A 13 2.25 -52.78 33.26
N VAL A 14 3.45 -52.89 32.72
CA VAL A 14 3.73 -52.92 31.28
C VAL A 14 3.15 -54.19 30.62
N ALA A 15 2.62 -54.05 29.40
CA ALA A 15 2.41 -55.17 28.49
C ALA A 15 2.65 -54.70 27.05
N ALA A 16 3.71 -55.26 26.44
CA ALA A 16 3.99 -55.18 25.02
C ALA A 16 3.30 -56.35 24.31
N VAL A 17 2.66 -56.10 23.17
CA VAL A 17 2.37 -57.11 22.13
C VAL A 17 2.49 -56.45 20.76
N ALA A 18 3.22 -57.10 19.86
CA ALA A 18 3.48 -56.73 18.47
C ALA A 18 2.48 -57.39 17.50
N GLU A 19 2.67 -57.13 16.19
CA GLU A 19 1.95 -57.56 14.97
C GLU A 19 0.92 -56.52 14.47
N GLY A 20 0.98 -55.94 13.26
CA GLY A 20 1.75 -56.24 12.05
C GLY A 20 0.87 -56.79 10.93
N VAL A 21 0.08 -55.95 10.23
CA VAL A 21 -0.46 -56.25 8.88
C VAL A 21 -0.60 -54.94 8.09
N GLY A 22 0.07 -54.85 6.94
CA GLY A 22 0.08 -53.67 6.07
C GLY A 22 -1.00 -53.67 4.98
N ALA A 23 -1.33 -52.46 4.50
CA ALA A 23 -1.87 -52.14 3.17
C ALA A 23 -1.85 -50.60 2.96
N PRO A 24 -1.99 -50.11 1.72
CA PRO A 24 -0.92 -49.64 0.84
C PRO A 24 -0.60 -48.14 0.96
N ALA A 25 0.57 -47.78 0.44
CA ALA A 25 1.06 -46.42 0.33
C ALA A 25 0.07 -45.50 -0.42
N ALA A 26 -0.52 -44.55 0.31
CA ALA A 26 -1.08 -43.35 -0.28
C ALA A 26 0.10 -42.42 -0.62
N GLY A 27 0.18 -42.02 -1.88
CA GLY A 27 1.22 -41.12 -2.37
C GLY A 27 1.27 -39.82 -1.56
N GLU A 28 2.49 -39.34 -1.37
CA GLU A 28 2.78 -38.03 -0.79
C GLU A 28 1.96 -36.95 -1.50
N PRO A 29 1.15 -36.14 -0.79
CA PRO A 29 0.51 -34.98 -1.41
C PRO A 29 1.60 -34.02 -1.87
N ALA A 30 1.49 -33.55 -3.11
CA ALA A 30 2.40 -32.55 -3.67
C ALA A 30 2.53 -31.36 -2.69
N PRO A 31 3.73 -30.79 -2.51
CA PRO A 31 3.92 -29.68 -1.60
C PRO A 31 3.08 -28.50 -2.07
N GLU A 32 2.08 -28.12 -1.27
CA GLU A 32 1.33 -26.88 -1.47
C GLU A 32 2.33 -25.71 -1.46
N PRO A 33 2.27 -24.81 -2.45
CA PRO A 33 3.22 -23.71 -2.55
C PRO A 33 3.15 -22.88 -1.28
N SER A 34 4.32 -22.58 -0.70
CA SER A 34 4.38 -21.73 0.48
C SER A 34 3.90 -20.33 0.11
N THR A 35 3.36 -19.58 1.07
CA THR A 35 2.90 -18.19 0.84
C THR A 35 3.99 -17.28 0.28
N GLU A 36 5.25 -17.64 0.50
CA GLU A 36 6.41 -16.93 -0.04
C GLU A 36 6.63 -17.24 -1.53
N ASP A 37 6.35 -18.48 -1.97
CA ASP A 37 6.42 -18.89 -3.37
C ASP A 37 5.30 -18.26 -4.21
N GLU A 38 4.09 -18.14 -3.65
CA GLU A 38 3.00 -17.41 -4.30
C GLU A 38 3.29 -15.91 -4.42
N ALA A 39 3.84 -15.30 -3.36
CA ALA A 39 4.25 -13.89 -3.40
C ALA A 39 5.39 -13.66 -4.41
N ALA A 40 6.34 -14.61 -4.51
CA ALA A 40 7.42 -14.55 -5.49
C ALA A 40 6.92 -14.73 -6.93
N ALA A 41 5.98 -15.66 -7.16
CA ALA A 41 5.36 -15.86 -8.47
C ALA A 41 4.57 -14.61 -8.91
N PHE A 42 3.80 -14.02 -7.98
CA PHE A 42 3.07 -12.78 -8.23
C PHE A 42 4.02 -11.60 -8.50
N ALA A 43 5.12 -11.50 -7.75
CA ALA A 43 6.15 -10.48 -7.99
C ALA A 43 6.82 -10.64 -9.36
N ALA A 44 7.13 -11.88 -9.76
CA ALA A 44 7.73 -12.17 -11.06
C ALA A 44 6.77 -11.88 -12.23
N GLU A 45 5.48 -12.19 -12.08
CA GLU A 45 4.44 -11.83 -13.06
C GLU A 45 4.32 -10.31 -13.21
N LEU A 46 4.33 -9.59 -12.08
CA LEU A 46 4.26 -8.13 -12.04
C LEU A 46 5.49 -7.48 -12.70
N ASP A 47 6.70 -7.96 -12.40
CA ASP A 47 7.93 -7.47 -13.00
C ASP A 47 7.97 -7.72 -14.53
N GLY A 48 7.41 -8.84 -14.99
CA GLY A 48 7.24 -9.14 -16.41
C GLY A 48 6.35 -8.11 -17.11
N GLU A 49 5.25 -7.71 -16.48
CA GLU A 49 4.30 -6.74 -17.04
C GLU A 49 4.82 -5.29 -17.01
N LEU A 50 5.70 -4.95 -16.07
CA LEU A 50 6.29 -3.60 -15.95
C LEU A 50 7.41 -3.33 -16.97
N SER A 51 7.96 -4.37 -17.60
CA SER A 51 9.06 -4.23 -18.56
C SER A 51 8.66 -3.64 -19.92
N VAL A 52 7.35 -3.44 -20.19
CA VAL A 52 6.84 -2.98 -21.49
C VAL A 52 6.59 -1.47 -21.47
N SER A 53 7.58 -0.71 -21.95
CA SER A 53 7.60 0.75 -22.03
C SER A 53 6.39 1.34 -22.75
N ALA A 54 5.78 2.37 -22.17
CA ALA A 54 4.73 3.13 -22.81
C ALA A 54 4.83 4.65 -22.49
N GLU A 55 4.76 5.46 -23.56
CA GLU A 55 4.92 6.93 -23.68
C GLU A 55 4.11 7.84 -22.72
N PRO A 56 4.58 9.00 -22.26
CA PRO A 56 3.96 9.74 -21.15
C PRO A 56 2.62 10.36 -21.55
N LEU A 57 1.52 9.81 -21.02
CA LEU A 57 0.22 10.48 -20.98
C LEU A 57 -0.29 10.40 -19.55
N ILE A 58 -0.59 11.56 -18.97
CA ILE A 58 -1.23 11.69 -17.66
C ILE A 58 -2.56 10.92 -17.73
N PRO A 59 -2.75 9.82 -16.98
CA PRO A 59 -3.99 9.05 -17.05
C PRO A 59 -5.05 9.76 -16.23
N VAL A 60 -5.98 10.42 -16.91
CA VAL A 60 -7.28 10.76 -16.33
C VAL A 60 -8.03 9.45 -16.11
N CYS A 61 -8.25 9.08 -14.86
CA CYS A 61 -8.96 7.86 -14.48
C CYS A 61 -10.45 8.00 -14.84
N LEU A 62 -10.83 7.61 -16.07
CA LEU A 62 -12.22 7.56 -16.51
C LEU A 62 -12.90 6.31 -15.94
N CYS A 63 -13.43 6.41 -14.71
CA CYS A 63 -14.45 5.48 -14.26
C CYS A 63 -15.79 5.83 -14.94
N SER A 64 -16.03 5.32 -16.15
CA SER A 64 -17.36 5.31 -16.75
C SER A 64 -17.83 3.89 -17.05
N ARG A 65 -18.81 3.45 -16.26
CA ARG A 65 -19.58 2.21 -16.43
C ARG A 65 -20.33 2.24 -17.76
N LYS A 66 -20.03 1.30 -18.66
CA LYS A 66 -20.98 0.79 -19.66
C LYS A 66 -20.78 -0.71 -19.77
N ARG A 67 -21.84 -1.48 -19.49
CA ARG A 67 -21.84 -2.94 -19.68
C ARG A 67 -21.64 -3.24 -21.18
N PRO A 68 -20.60 -3.98 -21.60
CA PRO A 68 -20.53 -4.42 -22.98
C PRO A 68 -21.49 -5.60 -23.17
N ASN A 69 -22.37 -5.48 -24.14
CA ASN A 69 -23.20 -6.59 -24.61
C ASN A 69 -22.34 -7.52 -25.48
N LYS A 70 -22.64 -8.82 -25.37
CA LYS A 70 -21.97 -9.97 -25.97
C LYS A 70 -21.51 -9.80 -27.42
N MET A 71 -20.19 -9.87 -27.65
CA MET A 71 -19.59 -10.64 -28.75
C MET A 71 -18.11 -10.87 -28.45
N ASP A 72 -17.74 -12.15 -28.28
CA ASP A 72 -16.39 -12.62 -27.99
C ASP A 72 -15.44 -12.25 -29.13
N SER A 73 -14.80 -11.10 -29.01
CA SER A 73 -13.47 -10.89 -29.55
C SER A 73 -12.50 -11.25 -28.42
N PRO A 74 -11.40 -11.99 -28.66
CA PRO A 74 -10.37 -12.14 -27.65
C PRO A 74 -9.83 -10.74 -27.41
N MET A 75 -10.34 -10.10 -26.36
CA MET A 75 -9.92 -8.81 -25.91
C MET A 75 -8.48 -9.04 -25.49
N ARG A 76 -7.53 -8.81 -26.40
CA ARG A 76 -6.12 -8.64 -26.05
C ARG A 76 -6.19 -7.60 -24.95
N HIS A 77 -5.95 -8.00 -23.70
CA HIS A 77 -5.84 -7.06 -22.60
C HIS A 77 -4.78 -6.08 -23.07
N ARG A 78 -5.20 -4.90 -23.54
CA ARG A 78 -4.28 -3.80 -23.80
C ARG A 78 -3.56 -3.66 -22.47
N HIS A 79 -2.24 -3.87 -22.48
CA HIS A 79 -1.39 -3.68 -21.31
C HIS A 79 -1.68 -2.28 -20.80
N ALA A 80 -2.60 -2.20 -19.82
CA ALA A 80 -2.96 -0.97 -19.19
C ALA A 80 -1.82 -0.68 -18.22
N ARG A 81 -1.32 0.55 -18.23
CA ARG A 81 -0.29 0.93 -17.26
C ARG A 81 -0.83 0.68 -15.88
N LYS A 82 -0.07 -0.09 -15.12
CA LYS A 82 -0.38 -0.39 -13.73
C LYS A 82 0.18 0.74 -12.88
N GLY A 83 -0.56 1.04 -11.82
CA GLY A 83 -0.17 2.02 -10.82
C GLY A 83 -0.62 1.55 -9.45
N ILE A 84 -0.05 2.14 -8.41
CA ILE A 84 -0.39 1.82 -7.03
C ILE A 84 -0.95 3.06 -6.34
N LYS A 85 -1.99 2.88 -5.51
CA LYS A 85 -2.49 3.91 -4.60
C LYS A 85 -2.36 3.41 -3.17
N LEU A 86 -1.56 4.11 -2.39
CA LEU A 86 -1.32 3.81 -0.97
C LEU A 86 -2.14 4.78 -0.13
N ASP A 87 -3.01 4.22 0.71
CA ASP A 87 -3.88 5.00 1.60
C ASP A 87 -3.35 4.93 3.04
N PHE A 88 -2.69 6.01 3.47
CA PHE A 88 -2.10 6.11 4.79
C PHE A 88 -3.15 6.48 5.82
N LYS A 89 -3.38 5.56 6.76
CA LYS A 89 -4.24 5.78 7.94
C LYS A 89 -3.46 5.94 9.25
N LEU A 90 -2.17 5.59 9.26
CA LEU A 90 -1.31 5.63 10.44
C LEU A 90 0.01 6.32 10.13
N TRP A 91 0.39 7.27 11.00
CA TRP A 91 1.61 8.07 10.85
C TRP A 91 2.89 7.21 10.85
N SER A 92 2.96 6.21 11.73
CA SER A 92 4.13 5.33 11.88
C SER A 92 4.47 4.54 10.61
N CYS A 93 3.53 4.39 9.68
CA CYS A 93 3.73 3.66 8.43
C CYS A 93 4.19 4.56 7.27
N VAL A 94 4.06 5.90 7.39
CA VAL A 94 4.36 6.83 6.30
C VAL A 94 5.82 6.74 5.89
N GLU A 95 6.73 7.08 6.81
CA GLU A 95 8.15 7.18 6.50
C GLU A 95 8.79 5.84 6.10
N PRO A 96 8.52 4.69 6.79
CA PRO A 96 9.04 3.39 6.37
C PRO A 96 8.59 2.99 4.96
N THR A 97 7.32 3.25 4.62
CA THR A 97 6.77 2.93 3.30
C THR A 97 7.42 3.79 2.21
N LEU A 98 7.55 5.10 2.42
CA LEU A 98 8.19 6.00 1.47
C LEU A 98 9.66 5.64 1.23
N ARG A 99 10.41 5.29 2.29
CA ARG A 99 11.78 4.79 2.16
C ARG A 99 11.84 3.51 1.34
N TYR A 100 10.89 2.60 1.53
CA TYR A 100 10.81 1.37 0.76
C TYR A 100 10.53 1.64 -0.72
N LEU A 101 9.55 2.49 -1.04
CA LEU A 101 9.22 2.89 -2.42
C LEU A 101 10.45 3.49 -3.14
N ARG A 102 11.20 4.36 -2.45
CA ARG A 102 12.45 4.92 -2.96
C ARG A 102 13.51 3.84 -3.19
N LYS A 103 13.68 2.92 -2.23
CA LYS A 103 14.64 1.81 -2.33
C LYS A 103 14.38 0.93 -3.56
N VAL A 104 13.11 0.64 -3.86
CA VAL A 104 12.73 -0.20 -5.01
C VAL A 104 12.53 0.58 -6.31
N GLN A 105 12.74 1.91 -6.28
CA GLN A 105 12.52 2.82 -7.43
C GLN A 105 11.11 2.68 -8.00
N ALA A 106 10.10 2.59 -7.11
CA ALA A 106 8.72 2.33 -7.51
C ALA A 106 8.16 3.41 -8.43
N VAL A 107 8.56 4.66 -8.22
CA VAL A 107 8.03 5.79 -9.00
C VAL A 107 8.53 5.72 -10.43
N GLU A 108 9.80 5.36 -10.63
CA GLU A 108 10.41 5.16 -11.94
C GLU A 108 9.84 3.91 -12.64
N LYS A 109 9.74 2.79 -11.92
CA LYS A 109 9.22 1.53 -12.46
C LYS A 109 7.74 1.60 -12.87
N LEU A 110 6.97 2.49 -12.25
CA LEU A 110 5.55 2.68 -12.52
C LEU A 110 5.27 3.94 -13.35
N ASP A 111 6.27 4.53 -14.01
CA ASP A 111 6.13 5.73 -14.84
C ASP A 111 5.41 6.90 -14.12
N GLY A 112 5.67 7.08 -12.82
CA GLY A 112 5.04 8.09 -11.99
C GLY A 112 3.63 7.74 -11.49
N HIS A 113 3.09 6.55 -11.80
CA HIS A 113 1.78 6.09 -11.35
C HIS A 113 1.76 5.58 -9.90
N VAL A 114 2.40 6.32 -9.00
CA VAL A 114 2.39 6.08 -7.54
C VAL A 114 1.58 7.19 -6.88
N TRP A 115 0.46 6.84 -6.26
CA TRP A 115 -0.45 7.79 -5.61
C TRP A 115 -0.35 7.64 -4.09
N LEU A 116 -0.04 8.73 -3.41
CA LEU A 116 0.11 8.79 -1.95
C LEU A 116 -1.12 9.51 -1.38
N ASN A 117 -2.04 8.74 -0.81
CA ASN A 117 -3.30 9.23 -0.27
C ASN A 117 -3.24 9.33 1.24
N ALA A 118 -3.73 10.44 1.79
CA ALA A 118 -3.90 10.60 3.22
C ALA A 118 -5.01 11.61 3.53
N ASP A 119 -5.71 11.36 4.63
CA ASP A 119 -6.65 12.30 5.22
C ASP A 119 -5.86 13.23 6.16
N VAL A 120 -5.52 14.43 5.68
CA VAL A 120 -4.61 15.39 6.35
C VAL A 120 -5.33 16.51 7.08
N PHE A 121 -6.64 16.63 6.87
CA PHE A 121 -7.51 17.52 7.65
C PHE A 121 -8.77 16.77 8.10
N ALA A 122 -9.40 17.25 9.18
CA ALA A 122 -10.70 16.73 9.58
C ALA A 122 -11.78 17.23 8.62
N GLY A 123 -12.61 16.32 8.12
CA GLY A 123 -13.79 16.64 7.31
C GLY A 123 -14.95 17.18 8.14
N PRO A 124 -16.03 17.64 7.50
CA PRO A 124 -17.14 18.29 8.19
C PRO A 124 -17.76 17.32 9.21
N GLY A 125 -17.77 17.68 10.50
CA GLY A 125 -18.29 16.82 11.56
C GLY A 125 -17.54 15.49 11.74
N SER A 126 -16.31 15.39 11.25
CA SER A 126 -15.45 14.23 11.47
C SER A 126 -14.88 14.22 12.88
N LEU A 127 -14.82 13.03 13.47
CA LEU A 127 -14.15 12.78 14.74
C LEU A 127 -12.82 12.04 14.56
N LEU A 128 -12.43 11.77 13.30
CA LEU A 128 -11.16 11.15 12.98
C LEU A 128 -10.02 12.14 13.23
N THR A 129 -8.94 11.65 13.82
CA THR A 129 -7.69 12.41 13.93
C THR A 129 -6.97 12.34 12.58
N PRO A 130 -6.81 13.46 11.86
CA PRO A 130 -6.08 13.46 10.59
C PRO A 130 -4.58 13.23 10.81
N LEU A 131 -3.90 12.82 9.74
CA LEU A 131 -2.43 12.81 9.72
C LEU A 131 -1.90 14.25 9.73
N ASP A 132 -0.66 14.43 10.20
CA ASP A 132 0.01 15.73 10.14
C ASP A 132 0.23 16.15 8.69
N ALA A 133 -0.55 17.14 8.26
CA ALA A 133 -0.57 17.64 6.89
C ALA A 133 0.80 18.09 6.38
N ARG A 134 1.48 18.95 7.15
CA ARG A 134 2.74 19.56 6.72
C ARG A 134 3.85 18.52 6.67
N ASN A 135 3.95 17.69 7.71
CA ASN A 135 4.97 16.66 7.75
C ASN A 135 4.72 15.56 6.70
N PHE A 136 3.46 15.21 6.41
CA PHE A 136 3.12 14.25 5.36
C PHE A 136 3.61 14.75 4.00
N VAL A 137 3.20 15.97 3.61
CA VAL A 137 3.58 16.55 2.31
C VAL A 137 5.11 16.71 2.20
N ARG A 138 5.76 17.19 3.26
CA ARG A 138 7.22 17.32 3.31
C ARG A 138 7.92 15.98 3.10
N LEU A 139 7.55 14.93 3.84
CA LEU A 139 8.16 13.61 3.70
C LEU A 139 7.92 13.01 2.31
N CYS A 140 6.72 13.17 1.75
CA CYS A 140 6.44 12.70 0.39
C CYS A 140 7.31 13.41 -0.64
N ALA A 141 7.48 14.72 -0.53
CA ALA A 141 8.29 15.47 -1.48
C ALA A 141 9.81 15.24 -1.28
N GLU A 142 10.27 14.95 -0.07
CA GLU A 142 11.67 14.55 0.21
C GLU A 142 11.99 13.12 -0.27
N LEU A 143 11.07 12.17 -0.10
CA LEU A 143 11.34 10.74 -0.32
C LEU A 143 10.77 10.17 -1.63
N ALA A 144 9.75 10.81 -2.20
CA ALA A 144 9.05 10.38 -3.42
C ALA A 144 8.59 11.60 -4.27
N PRO A 145 9.51 12.48 -4.72
CA PRO A 145 9.18 13.76 -5.36
C PRO A 145 8.33 13.66 -6.64
N ASN A 146 8.36 12.51 -7.33
CA ASN A 146 7.63 12.29 -8.58
C ASN A 146 6.30 11.53 -8.37
N ALA A 147 5.93 11.24 -7.12
CA ALA A 147 4.65 10.61 -6.80
C ALA A 147 3.51 11.64 -6.79
N VAL A 148 2.29 11.18 -7.08
CA VAL A 148 1.09 12.02 -7.05
C VAL A 148 0.50 12.05 -5.64
N LEU A 149 0.31 13.24 -5.06
CA LEU A 149 -0.39 13.40 -3.80
C LEU A 149 -1.90 13.41 -4.00
N SER A 150 -2.61 12.60 -3.21
CA SER A 150 -4.06 12.53 -3.15
C SER A 150 -4.52 12.91 -1.75
N LEU A 151 -4.47 14.21 -1.42
CA LEU A 151 -4.79 14.72 -0.10
C LEU A 151 -6.31 14.83 0.10
N GLY A 152 -6.78 14.45 1.28
CA GLY A 152 -8.20 14.41 1.61
C GLY A 152 -8.53 14.97 2.99
N TRP A 153 -9.83 15.04 3.24
CA TRP A 153 -10.37 15.28 4.57
C TRP A 153 -10.94 13.97 5.12
N GLY A 154 -10.57 13.61 6.34
CA GLY A 154 -11.10 12.42 7.00
C GLY A 154 -12.59 12.59 7.22
N ALA A 155 -13.40 11.70 6.68
CA ALA A 155 -14.86 11.75 6.77
C ALA A 155 -15.41 10.58 7.60
N THR A 156 -16.48 10.83 8.35
CA THR A 156 -17.26 9.78 9.01
C THR A 156 -18.66 9.72 8.41
N VAL A 157 -19.48 8.76 8.83
CA VAL A 157 -20.91 8.69 8.42
C VAL A 157 -21.62 10.02 8.73
N LEU A 158 -21.25 10.72 9.81
CA LEU A 158 -21.81 12.02 10.18
C LEU A 158 -21.42 13.16 9.22
N SER A 159 -20.36 12.98 8.45
CA SER A 159 -19.89 13.96 7.47
C SER A 159 -20.74 14.01 6.20
N THR A 160 -21.53 12.98 5.92
CA THR A 160 -22.33 12.86 4.68
C THR A 160 -23.41 13.94 4.52
N HIS A 161 -23.88 14.51 5.63
CA HIS A 161 -24.91 15.56 5.62
C HIS A 161 -24.34 16.97 5.83
N ARG A 162 -23.03 17.11 5.99
CA ARG A 162 -22.38 18.38 6.31
C ARG A 162 -21.55 18.86 5.12
N ARG A 163 -21.54 20.17 4.91
CA ARG A 163 -20.79 20.83 3.85
C ARG A 163 -19.41 21.24 4.33
N TYR A 164 -18.44 21.23 3.42
CA TYR A 164 -17.15 21.90 3.64
C TYR A 164 -17.39 23.38 3.90
N THR A 165 -16.74 23.93 4.93
CA THR A 165 -16.74 25.37 5.18
C THR A 165 -15.68 26.05 4.33
N HIS A 166 -15.76 27.38 4.20
CA HIS A 166 -14.75 28.15 3.48
C HIS A 166 -13.35 27.99 4.10
N GLU A 167 -13.26 28.03 5.42
CA GLU A 167 -12.03 27.83 6.19
C GLU A 167 -11.37 26.48 5.89
N MET A 168 -12.14 25.39 5.85
CA MET A 168 -11.61 24.07 5.51
C MET A 168 -11.00 24.02 4.11
N ILE A 169 -11.62 24.70 3.16
CA ILE A 169 -11.14 24.79 1.78
C ILE A 169 -9.86 25.64 1.74
N GLN A 170 -9.84 26.78 2.44
CA GLN A 170 -8.67 27.65 2.53
C GLN A 170 -7.46 26.92 3.10
N HIS A 171 -7.61 26.14 4.18
CA HIS A 171 -6.51 25.36 4.74
C HIS A 171 -5.91 24.35 3.75
N MET A 172 -6.74 23.71 2.91
CA MET A 172 -6.24 22.81 1.86
C MET A 172 -5.56 23.57 0.72
N ILE A 173 -6.09 24.74 0.33
CA ILE A 173 -5.44 25.59 -0.67
C ILE A 173 -4.06 26.04 -0.17
N GLU A 174 -3.97 26.51 1.07
CA GLU A 174 -2.70 26.92 1.69
C GLU A 174 -1.69 25.77 1.71
N LEU A 175 -2.11 24.58 2.15
CA LEU A 175 -1.24 23.40 2.16
C LEU A 175 -0.70 23.05 0.77
N CYS A 176 -1.55 23.11 -0.27
CA CYS A 176 -1.17 22.76 -1.63
C CYS A 176 -0.33 23.83 -2.34
N MET A 177 -0.47 25.10 -1.95
CA MET A 177 0.20 26.23 -2.62
C MET A 177 1.45 26.70 -1.88
N CYS A 178 1.60 26.38 -0.60
CA CYS A 178 2.80 26.73 0.15
C CYS A 178 4.01 25.89 -0.30
N PRO A 179 5.15 26.51 -0.65
CA PRO A 179 6.39 25.78 -0.87
C PRO A 179 6.91 25.26 0.48
N LEU A 180 6.67 23.99 0.76
CA LEU A 180 7.11 23.32 2.00
C LEU A 180 8.56 22.82 1.91
N ILE A 181 9.16 22.85 0.72
CA ILE A 181 10.56 22.53 0.47
C ILE A 181 11.19 23.71 -0.25
N GLU A 182 12.28 24.22 0.29
CA GLU A 182 13.12 25.18 -0.44
C GLU A 182 13.83 24.44 -1.57
N HIS A 183 13.30 24.56 -2.79
CA HIS A 183 14.10 24.29 -3.97
C HIS A 183 15.06 25.47 -4.12
N SER A 184 16.35 25.25 -3.85
CA SER A 184 17.38 26.17 -4.32
C SER A 184 17.25 26.22 -5.85
N LEU A 185 16.72 27.31 -6.38
CA LEU A 185 16.77 27.58 -7.81
C LEU A 185 18.24 27.45 -8.23
N PRO A 186 18.58 26.69 -9.28
CA PRO A 186 19.95 26.66 -9.77
C PRO A 186 20.36 28.10 -10.06
N SER A 187 21.37 28.61 -9.33
CA SER A 187 21.92 29.94 -9.57
C SER A 187 22.29 30.03 -11.04
N ALA A 188 21.73 31.01 -11.74
CA ALA A 188 22.22 31.44 -13.03
C ALA A 188 23.63 32.01 -12.82
N HIS A 189 24.64 31.13 -12.82
CA HIS A 189 26.04 31.50 -12.89
C HIS A 189 26.55 31.15 -14.28
N GLY A 190 26.93 32.20 -15.02
CA GLY A 190 27.88 32.09 -16.12
C GLY A 190 27.31 32.19 -17.52
N ALA A 191 26.66 33.31 -17.86
CA ALA A 191 26.67 33.82 -19.24
C ALA A 191 27.42 35.17 -19.25
N SER A 192 28.71 35.11 -18.91
CA SER A 192 29.68 36.15 -19.20
C SER A 192 30.87 35.47 -19.87
N GLY A 193 31.08 35.77 -21.15
CA GLY A 193 32.19 35.22 -21.92
C GLY A 193 32.06 35.54 -23.40
N ASP A 194 32.41 36.79 -23.72
CA ASP A 194 33.13 37.26 -24.92
C ASP A 194 33.09 36.43 -26.20
N HIS A 195 32.62 37.01 -27.31
CA HIS A 195 33.43 37.53 -28.44
C HIS A 195 32.54 38.29 -29.42
#